data_AF-A0A2G9PMK4-F1
#
_entry.id   AF-A0A2G9PMK4-F1
#
_cell.length_a   1.000
_cell.length_b   1.000
_cell.length_c   1.000
_cell.angle_alpha   90.00
_cell.angle_beta   90.00
_cell.angle_gamma   90.00
#
_symmetry.space_group_name_H-M   'P 1'
#
loop_
_entity.id
_entity.type
_entity.pdbx_description
1 polymer ?
#
loop_
_entity_poly.entity_id
_entity_poly.type
_entity_poly.pdbx_seq_one_letter_code
_entity_poly.pdbx_strand_id
1 'polypeptide(L)' 'GLSEEHQEGYSSLGMKLVKTLVEQIDGTLEIVSKKGMHTIIVFPLPKD' A
#
# COMPACT_ATOMS: atom_id res chain seq x y z
N GLY A 1 14.65 4.19 -12.23
CA GLY A 1 14.38 2.75 -12.06
C GLY A 1 14.52 2.44 -10.60
N LEU A 2 13.39 2.30 -9.90
CA LEU A 2 13.39 1.75 -8.55
C LEU A 2 13.36 0.23 -8.73
N SER A 3 14.43 -0.43 -8.31
CA SER A 3 14.68 -1.85 -8.50
C SER A 3 13.60 -2.68 -7.82
N GLU A 4 13.06 -3.63 -8.60
CA GLU A 4 11.93 -4.52 -8.31
C GLU A 4 12.15 -5.42 -7.08
N GLU A 5 13.37 -5.45 -6.53
CA GLU A 5 13.82 -6.31 -5.43
C GLU A 5 13.20 -5.96 -4.06
N HIS A 6 12.53 -4.82 -3.90
CA HIS A 6 11.85 -4.47 -2.65
C HIS A 6 10.36 -4.86 -2.61
N GLN A 7 9.76 -5.39 -3.68
CA GLN A 7 8.32 -5.70 -3.69
C GLN A 7 7.98 -7.14 -3.29
N GLU A 8 8.92 -8.09 -3.38
CA GLU A 8 8.59 -9.52 -3.23
C GLU A 8 8.31 -9.96 -1.79
N GLY A 9 8.84 -9.26 -0.78
CA GLY A 9 8.61 -9.57 0.64
C GLY A 9 7.20 -9.28 1.16
N TYR A 10 6.36 -8.58 0.38
CA TYR A 10 5.03 -8.12 0.80
C TYR A 10 3.89 -8.94 0.19
N SER A 11 4.18 -10.12 -0.36
CA SER A 11 3.26 -11.01 -1.12
C SER A 11 2.33 -11.87 -0.23
N SER A 12 1.98 -11.44 0.98
CA SER A 12 0.99 -12.17 1.78
C SER A 12 -0.42 -11.95 1.20
N LEU A 13 -1.28 -12.97 1.27
CA LEU A 13 -2.70 -12.84 0.86
C LEU A 13 -3.38 -11.65 1.55
N GLY A 14 -3.04 -11.40 2.82
CA GLY A 14 -3.53 -10.25 3.58
C GLY A 14 -3.18 -8.92 2.92
N MET A 15 -1.93 -8.73 2.48
CA MET A 15 -1.52 -7.47 1.83
C MET A 15 -2.16 -7.29 0.45
N LYS A 16 -2.38 -8.40 -0.29
CA LYS A 16 -3.13 -8.36 -1.55
C LYS A 16 -4.56 -7.90 -1.34
N LEU A 17 -5.24 -8.41 -0.31
CA LEU A 17 -6.59 -7.97 0.05
C LEU A 17 -6.63 -6.47 0.42
N VAL A 18 -5.68 -6.01 1.24
CA VAL A 18 -5.59 -4.59 1.61
C VAL A 18 -5.38 -3.73 0.36
N LYS A 19 -4.46 -4.11 -0.52
CA LYS A 19 -4.22 -3.39 -1.78
C LYS A 19 -5.50 -3.31 -2.64
N THR A 20 -6.18 -4.44 -2.84
CA THR A 20 -7.45 -4.48 -3.60
C THR A 20 -8.51 -3.55 -3.00
N LEU A 21 -8.68 -3.55 -1.67
CA LEU A 21 -9.66 -2.68 -1.02
C LEU A 21 -9.32 -1.20 -1.16
N VAL A 22 -8.05 -0.84 -1.01
CA VAL A 22 -7.58 0.54 -1.15
C VAL A 22 -7.79 1.06 -2.58
N GLU A 23 -7.46 0.25 -3.58
CA GLU A 23 -7.66 0.60 -5.00
C GLU A 23 -9.15 0.75 -5.36
N GLN A 24 -10.05 -0.05 -4.78
CA GLN A 24 -11.49 0.03 -5.04
C GLN A 24 -12.13 1.36 -4.62
N ILE A 25 -11.52 2.06 -3.66
CA ILE A 25 -12.02 3.35 -3.15
C ILE A 25 -11.12 4.52 -3.53
N ASP A 26 -10.35 4.36 -4.61
CA ASP A 26 -9.43 5.37 -5.14
C ASP A 26 -8.41 5.88 -4.11
N GLY A 27 -8.05 5.01 -3.16
CA GLY A 27 -7.02 5.28 -2.17
C GLY A 27 -5.62 4.93 -2.67
N THR A 28 -4.62 5.33 -1.91
CA THR A 28 -3.22 4.97 -2.15
C THR A 28 -2.63 4.21 -0.97
N LEU A 29 -1.73 3.27 -1.26
CA LEU A 29 -1.01 2.46 -0.27
C LEU A 29 0.49 2.63 -0.46
N GLU A 30 1.18 3.04 0.59
CA GLU A 30 2.64 3.19 0.62
C GLU A 30 3.25 2.36 1.75
N ILE A 31 4.36 1.69 1.47
CA ILE A 31 5.09 0.90 2.47
C ILE A 31 6.44 1.57 2.69
N VAL A 32 6.71 1.98 3.94
CA VAL A 32 7.93 2.69 4.31
C VAL A 32 8.71 1.85 5.32
N SER A 33 9.99 1.59 5.01
CA SER A 33 10.92 0.87 5.89
C SER A 33 12.12 1.75 6.24
N LYS A 34 11.91 2.72 7.15
CA LYS A 34 12.99 3.60 7.65
C LYS A 34 13.37 3.36 9.12
N LYS A 35 12.45 2.83 9.94
CA LYS A 35 12.65 2.54 11.38
C LYS A 35 11.76 1.38 11.86
N GLY A 36 11.55 0.39 11.00
CA GLY A 36 10.47 -0.59 11.13
C GLY A 36 9.53 -0.52 9.93
N MET A 37 8.63 -1.51 9.82
CA MET A 37 7.68 -1.60 8.72
C MET A 37 6.46 -0.74 9.03
N HIS A 38 6.25 0.30 8.23
CA HIS A 38 5.05 1.13 8.28
C HIS A 38 4.25 0.98 7.00
N THR A 39 2.94 0.76 7.14
CA THR A 39 1.98 0.81 6.04
C THR A 39 1.16 2.07 6.19
N ILE A 40 1.19 2.93 5.17
CA ILE A 40 0.44 4.18 5.11
C ILE A 40 -0.66 3.99 4.07
N ILE A 41 -1.89 4.32 4.44
CA ILE A 41 -3.05 4.26 3.56
C ILE A 41 -3.69 5.64 3.54
N VAL A 42 -3.90 6.19 2.35
CA VAL A 42 -4.54 7.49 2.14
C VAL A 42 -5.83 7.27 1.38
N PHE A 43 -6.92 7.87 1.87
CA PHE A 43 -8.22 7.82 1.22
C PHE A 43 -8.62 9.23 0.76
N PRO A 44 -9.22 9.37 -0.43
CA PRO A 44 -9.78 10.65 -0.85
C PRO A 44 -10.98 10.98 0.02
N LEU A 45 -11.06 12.24 0.47
CA LEU A 45 -12.29 12.76 1.07
C LEU A 45 -13.26 13.12 -0.06
N PRO A 46 -14.53 12.68 0.00
CA PRO A 46 -15.55 13.14 -0.92
C PRO A 46 -15.61 14.67 -0.91
N LYS A 47 -15.63 15.28 -2.10
CA LYS A 47 -15.95 16.69 -2.22
C LYS A 47 -17.47 16.78 -2.29
N ASP A 48 -18.09 17.23 -1.20
CA ASP A 48 -19.49 17.66 -1.20
C ASP A 48 -19.69 18.88 -2.14
#